data_AF-A0A3D9EE54-F1
#
_entry.id   AF-A0A3D9EE54-F1
#
_cell.length_a   1.000
_cell.length_b   1.000
_cell.length_c   1.000
_cell.angle_alpha   90.00
_cell.angle_beta   90.00
_cell.angle_gamma   90.00
#
_symmetry.space_group_name_H-M   'P 1'
#
loop_
_entity.id
_entity.type
_entity.pdbx_description
1 polymer ?
#
loop_
_entity_poly.entity_id
_entity_poly.type
_entity_poly.pdbx_seq_one_letter_code
_entity_poly.pdbx_strand_id
1 'polypeptide(L)'
;MQQYHYRSTDPAVVAIVQDCFNQRQALRLAADHLGEAFGGEVALLRSTTDVMPGGIKFKGGQELDVHWCRPDQWGFRRLRVKPKTAKGMPKAEREALQVEHQRLVQLWQEHCPASLDVHGFWDRLGVNTGNLLLCGGLFFTQHGAAYFCLGFAIDQGKHLANVAAGKPSAGWIEGAEEILPSHYDAARRDYNREAA
;
A
#
# COMPACT_ATOMS: atom_id res chain seq x y z
N MET A 1 -0.15 -22.91 6.97
CA MET A 1 -0.14 -22.75 5.49
C MET A 1 1.31 -22.93 5.06
N GLN A 2 1.58 -23.72 4.03
CA GLN A 2 2.95 -23.96 3.56
C GLN A 2 3.50 -22.66 2.92
N GLN A 3 4.77 -22.34 3.19
CA GLN A 3 5.46 -21.18 2.62
C GLN A 3 6.58 -21.66 1.70
N TYR A 4 6.71 -20.98 0.56
CA TYR A 4 7.72 -21.23 -0.45
C TYR A 4 8.64 -20.01 -0.55
N HIS A 5 9.94 -20.24 -0.56
CA HIS A 5 10.94 -19.19 -0.52
C HIS A 5 11.76 -19.19 -1.80
N TYR A 6 11.86 -18.04 -2.44
CA TYR A 6 12.59 -17.89 -3.70
C TYR A 6 13.59 -16.75 -3.62
N ARG A 7 14.61 -16.85 -4.45
CA ARG A 7 15.57 -15.78 -4.73
C ARG A 7 15.69 -15.61 -6.23
N SER A 8 15.78 -14.37 -6.71
CA SER A 8 16.18 -14.06 -8.08
C SER A 8 17.28 -13.02 -8.07
N THR A 9 18.29 -13.23 -8.91
CA THR A 9 19.33 -12.25 -9.22
C THR A 9 19.13 -11.59 -10.57
N ASP A 10 17.99 -11.83 -11.22
CA ASP A 10 17.66 -11.18 -12.48
C ASP A 10 17.57 -9.65 -12.26
N PRO A 11 18.33 -8.83 -13.02
CA PRO A 11 18.35 -7.38 -12.81
C PRO A 11 16.99 -6.70 -12.98
N ALA A 12 16.13 -7.19 -13.87
CA ALA A 12 14.80 -6.62 -14.07
C ALA A 12 13.89 -6.91 -12.88
N VAL A 13 13.95 -8.14 -12.34
CA VAL A 13 13.22 -8.52 -11.12
C VAL A 13 13.67 -7.70 -9.92
N VAL A 14 14.98 -7.55 -9.72
CA VAL A 14 15.55 -6.71 -8.65
C VAL A 14 15.08 -5.26 -8.78
N ALA A 15 15.12 -4.70 -10.00
CA ALA A 15 14.68 -3.34 -10.27
C ALA A 15 13.19 -3.13 -9.97
N ILE A 16 12.31 -4.08 -10.31
CA ILE A 16 10.88 -4.00 -10.00
C ILE A 16 10.65 -3.93 -8.48
N VAL A 17 11.34 -4.78 -7.72
CA VAL A 17 11.20 -4.78 -6.26
C VAL A 17 11.71 -3.47 -5.67
N GLN A 18 12.89 -2.98 -6.09
CA GLN A 18 13.42 -1.69 -5.65
C GLN A 18 12.50 -0.52 -5.97
N ASP A 19 11.94 -0.49 -7.18
CA ASP A 19 10.96 0.52 -7.60
C ASP A 19 9.73 0.53 -6.68
N CYS A 20 9.23 -0.65 -6.26
CA CYS A 20 8.15 -0.72 -5.28
C CYS A 20 8.53 -0.04 -3.95
N PHE A 21 9.71 -0.32 -3.40
CA PHE A 21 10.15 0.31 -2.14
C PHE A 21 10.35 1.82 -2.30
N ASN A 22 10.94 2.27 -3.42
CA ASN A 22 11.11 3.69 -3.71
C ASN A 22 9.76 4.41 -3.79
N GLN A 23 8.78 3.84 -4.47
CA GLN A 23 7.44 4.42 -4.55
C GLN A 23 6.70 4.39 -3.21
N ARG A 24 6.90 3.36 -2.38
CA ARG A 24 6.38 3.34 -0.99
C ARG A 24 6.98 4.45 -0.15
N GLN A 25 8.29 4.70 -0.28
CA GLN A 25 8.95 5.80 0.43
C GLN A 25 8.46 7.17 -0.06
N ALA A 26 8.34 7.34 -1.38
CA ALA A 26 7.78 8.56 -1.97
C ALA A 26 6.34 8.82 -1.51
N LEU A 27 5.51 7.77 -1.44
CA LEU A 27 4.15 7.85 -0.89
C LEU A 27 4.17 8.27 0.57
N ARG A 28 5.09 7.74 1.38
CA ARG A 28 5.22 8.12 2.80
C ARG A 28 5.56 9.59 2.96
N LEU A 29 6.56 10.08 2.22
CA LEU A 29 6.95 11.49 2.25
C LEU A 29 5.79 12.40 1.80
N ALA A 30 5.08 12.03 0.74
CA ALA A 30 3.92 12.79 0.28
C ALA A 30 2.76 12.77 1.29
N ALA A 31 2.57 11.66 2.01
CA ALA A 31 1.60 11.59 3.10
C ALA A 31 2.01 12.46 4.30
N ASP A 32 3.31 12.58 4.59
CA ASP A 32 3.80 13.50 5.61
C ASP A 32 3.51 14.97 5.22
N HIS A 33 3.74 15.35 3.96
CA HIS A 33 3.37 16.69 3.45
C HIS A 33 1.85 16.96 3.53
N LEU A 34 1.01 15.97 3.21
CA LEU A 34 -0.44 16.06 3.43
C LEU A 34 -0.75 16.29 4.92
N GLY A 35 -0.06 15.60 5.81
CA GLY A 35 -0.19 15.78 7.26
C GLY A 35 0.15 17.19 7.71
N GLU A 36 1.25 17.75 7.22
CA GLU A 36 1.66 19.14 7.49
C GLU A 36 0.60 20.15 7.05
N ALA A 37 0.03 20.00 5.85
CA ALA A 37 -1.03 20.86 5.32
C ALA A 37 -2.28 20.89 6.22
N PHE A 38 -2.57 19.78 6.90
CA PHE A 38 -3.73 19.65 7.80
C PHE A 38 -3.38 19.75 9.30
N GLY A 39 -2.10 19.94 9.65
CA GLY A 39 -1.65 20.00 11.05
C GLY A 39 -1.81 18.69 11.81
N GLY A 40 -1.66 17.54 11.14
CA GLY A 40 -1.85 16.21 11.73
C GLY A 40 -0.95 15.13 11.13
N GLU A 41 -1.11 13.90 11.61
CA GLU A 41 -0.40 12.72 11.08
C GLU A 41 -1.31 11.94 10.13
N VAL A 42 -0.81 11.53 8.97
CA VAL A 42 -1.58 10.72 8.01
C VAL A 42 -1.37 9.23 8.25
N ALA A 43 -2.47 8.47 8.35
CA ALA A 43 -2.42 7.01 8.25
C ALA A 43 -2.35 6.60 6.78
N LEU A 44 -1.39 5.75 6.45
CA LEU A 44 -1.46 4.96 5.22
C LEU A 44 -2.31 3.71 5.47
N LEU A 45 -3.36 3.57 4.68
CA LEU A 45 -4.21 2.39 4.65
C LEU A 45 -3.77 1.49 3.51
N ARG A 46 -3.69 0.19 3.79
CA ARG A 46 -3.52 -0.84 2.78
C ARG A 46 -4.90 -1.40 2.42
N SER A 47 -5.31 -1.23 1.16
CA SER A 47 -6.43 -1.96 0.58
C SER A 47 -5.94 -3.35 0.13
N THR A 48 -6.84 -4.11 -0.51
CA THR A 48 -6.49 -5.37 -1.14
C THR A 48 -5.38 -5.22 -2.17
N THR A 49 -5.46 -4.16 -2.99
CA THR A 49 -4.62 -3.93 -4.17
C THR A 49 -3.63 -2.79 -3.99
N ASP A 50 -3.91 -1.85 -3.09
CA ASP A 50 -3.24 -0.54 -3.05
C ASP A 50 -2.79 -0.14 -1.65
N VAL A 51 -1.92 0.87 -1.58
CA VAL A 51 -1.64 1.64 -0.37
C VAL A 51 -1.97 3.10 -0.62
N MET A 52 -2.74 3.74 0.27
CA MET A 52 -3.23 5.10 0.08
C MET A 52 -3.43 5.83 1.42
N PRO A 53 -3.48 7.18 1.44
CA PRO A 53 -3.90 7.94 2.61
C PRO A 53 -5.31 7.54 3.08
N GLY A 54 -5.42 7.01 4.30
CA GLY A 54 -6.66 6.51 4.87
C GLY A 54 -7.36 7.46 5.84
N GLY A 55 -6.67 8.48 6.34
CA GLY A 55 -7.20 9.47 7.27
C GLY A 55 -6.11 10.25 7.99
N ILE A 56 -6.51 11.31 8.71
CA ILE A 56 -5.62 12.18 9.46
C ILE A 56 -5.92 12.07 10.96
N LYS A 57 -4.88 11.97 11.77
CA LYS A 57 -4.91 12.08 13.22
C LYS A 57 -4.54 13.51 13.60
N PHE A 58 -5.57 14.28 13.91
CA PHE A 58 -5.43 15.66 14.38
C PHE A 58 -4.98 15.71 15.84
N LYS A 59 -4.24 16.76 16.21
CA LYS A 59 -3.87 17.04 17.61
C LYS A 59 -5.02 17.64 18.45
N GLY A 60 -6.15 18.00 17.82
CA GLY A 60 -7.30 18.72 18.43
C GLY A 60 -8.64 17.98 18.48
N GLY A 61 -9.66 18.64 19.04
CA GLY A 61 -10.89 18.11 19.66
C GLY A 61 -12.04 17.72 18.72
N GLN A 62 -13.28 17.89 19.19
CA GLN A 62 -14.54 17.50 18.50
C GLN A 62 -15.08 18.57 17.56
N GLU A 63 -14.54 19.79 17.61
CA GLU A 63 -14.91 20.91 16.76
C GLU A 63 -14.77 20.59 15.26
N LEU A 64 -13.82 19.72 14.90
CA LEU A 64 -13.60 19.25 13.53
C LEU A 64 -14.60 18.16 13.10
N ASP A 65 -15.38 17.55 13.99
CA ASP A 65 -16.30 16.44 13.66
C ASP A 65 -17.44 16.86 12.71
N VAL A 66 -17.64 18.17 12.55
CA VAL A 66 -18.53 18.73 11.53
C VAL A 66 -18.03 18.42 10.12
N HIS A 67 -16.72 18.48 9.87
CA HIS A 67 -16.11 18.20 8.57
C HIS A 67 -15.53 16.78 8.49
N TRP A 68 -15.18 16.19 9.63
CA TRP A 68 -14.47 14.92 9.72
C TRP A 68 -15.31 13.84 10.40
N CYS A 69 -15.06 12.58 10.06
CA CYS A 69 -15.62 11.45 10.79
C CYS A 69 -15.05 11.40 12.21
N ARG A 70 -15.78 10.75 13.12
CA ARG A 70 -15.25 10.46 14.46
C ARG A 70 -13.95 9.65 14.34
N PRO A 71 -13.00 9.85 15.26
CA PRO A 71 -11.78 9.05 15.28
C PRO A 71 -12.12 7.56 15.41
N ASP A 72 -11.38 6.74 14.68
CA ASP A 72 -11.37 5.30 14.92
C ASP A 72 -10.61 4.96 16.22
N GLN A 73 -10.45 3.67 16.51
CA GLN A 73 -9.74 3.20 17.70
C GLN A 73 -8.25 3.63 17.77
N TRP A 74 -7.69 4.13 16.67
CA TRP A 74 -6.30 4.59 16.57
C TRP A 74 -6.17 6.12 16.52
N GLY A 75 -7.30 6.83 16.48
CA GLY A 75 -7.37 8.29 16.46
C GLY A 75 -7.47 8.92 15.07
N PHE A 76 -7.54 8.12 14.00
CA PHE A 76 -7.58 8.64 12.63
C PHE A 76 -9.00 9.01 12.20
N ARG A 77 -9.11 10.12 11.46
CA ARG A 77 -10.37 10.66 10.97
C ARG A 77 -10.35 10.78 9.45
N ARG A 78 -11.47 10.45 8.80
CA ARG A 78 -11.68 10.63 7.36
C ARG A 78 -12.47 11.92 7.10
N LEU A 79 -12.11 12.64 6.05
CA LEU A 79 -12.91 13.78 5.61
C LEU A 79 -14.28 13.27 5.18
N ARG A 80 -15.35 13.96 5.60
CA ARG A 80 -16.70 13.61 5.16
C ARG A 80 -16.89 14.01 3.70
N VAL A 81 -17.85 13.38 3.04
CA VAL A 81 -18.31 13.83 1.71
C VAL A 81 -19.06 15.16 1.80
N LYS A 82 -19.69 15.44 2.95
CA LYS A 82 -20.43 16.67 3.25
C LYS A 82 -20.30 17.01 4.74
N PRO A 83 -20.33 18.30 5.13
CA PRO A 83 -20.30 18.66 6.54
C PRO A 83 -21.58 18.22 7.24
N LYS A 84 -21.48 17.83 8.51
CA LYS A 84 -22.61 17.43 9.33
C LYS A 84 -23.36 18.67 9.83
N THR A 85 -24.55 18.92 9.30
CA THR A 85 -25.36 20.07 9.71
C THR A 85 -26.43 19.67 10.73
N ALA A 86 -26.69 20.52 11.73
CA ALA A 86 -27.75 20.28 12.71
C ALA A 86 -29.11 20.71 12.14
N LYS A 87 -30.19 20.01 12.55
CA LYS A 87 -31.56 20.41 12.19
C LYS A 87 -31.87 21.77 12.81
N GLY A 88 -32.42 22.69 12.01
CA GLY A 88 -32.73 24.05 12.45
C GLY A 88 -31.56 25.04 12.38
N MET A 89 -30.38 24.62 11.92
CA MET A 89 -29.24 25.51 11.73
C MET A 89 -29.57 26.65 10.75
N PRO A 90 -29.29 27.92 11.10
CA PRO A 90 -29.49 29.07 10.23
C PRO A 90 -28.82 28.91 8.86
N LYS A 91 -29.40 29.52 7.83
CA LYS A 91 -28.89 29.42 6.45
C LYS A 91 -27.45 29.91 6.33
N ALA A 92 -27.13 31.07 6.92
CA ALA A 92 -25.80 31.68 6.87
C ALA A 92 -24.71 30.78 7.50
N GLU A 93 -25.00 30.16 8.65
CA GLU A 93 -24.08 29.22 9.29
C GLU A 93 -23.83 27.98 8.43
N ARG A 94 -24.90 27.47 7.79
CA ARG A 94 -24.80 26.32 6.89
C ARG A 94 -23.93 26.62 5.67
N GLU A 95 -24.07 27.81 5.11
CA GLU A 95 -23.26 28.28 3.98
C GLU A 95 -21.79 28.43 4.39
N ALA A 96 -21.50 29.01 5.55
CA ALA A 96 -20.13 29.11 6.08
C ALA A 96 -19.47 27.73 6.26
N LEU A 97 -20.21 26.75 6.82
CA LEU A 97 -19.70 25.37 6.94
C LEU A 97 -19.44 24.71 5.59
N GLN A 98 -20.27 24.98 4.58
CA GLN A 98 -20.04 24.44 3.24
C GLN A 98 -18.80 25.05 2.58
N VAL A 99 -18.59 26.37 2.74
CA VAL A 99 -17.40 27.06 2.23
C VAL A 99 -16.13 26.47 2.86
N GLU A 100 -16.09 26.33 4.19
CA GLU A 100 -14.94 25.75 4.86
C GLU A 100 -14.74 24.28 4.48
N HIS A 101 -15.82 23.50 4.40
CA HIS A 101 -15.70 22.10 3.96
C HIS A 101 -15.14 22.00 2.53
N GLN A 102 -15.58 22.87 1.63
CA GLN A 102 -15.07 22.90 0.26
C GLN A 102 -13.58 23.27 0.21
N ARG A 103 -13.15 24.22 1.05
CA ARG A 103 -11.72 24.55 1.22
C ARG A 103 -10.92 23.33 1.67
N LEU A 104 -11.42 22.57 2.66
CA LEU A 104 -10.77 21.34 3.13
C LEU A 104 -10.72 20.25 2.06
N VAL A 105 -11.78 20.09 1.26
CA VAL A 105 -11.79 19.15 0.13
C VAL A 105 -10.75 19.56 -0.93
N GLN A 106 -10.66 20.84 -1.25
CA GLN A 106 -9.65 21.35 -2.19
C GLN A 106 -8.23 21.13 -1.67
N LEU A 107 -7.98 21.44 -0.40
CA LEU A 107 -6.68 21.20 0.23
C LEU A 107 -6.32 19.71 0.23
N TRP A 108 -7.29 18.84 0.47
CA TRP A 108 -7.07 17.39 0.37
C TRP A 108 -6.73 16.99 -1.07
N GLN A 109 -7.46 17.49 -2.07
CA GLN A 109 -7.18 17.16 -3.48
C GLN A 109 -5.83 17.68 -3.96
N GLU A 110 -5.39 18.84 -3.47
CA GLU A 110 -4.11 19.46 -3.80
C GLU A 110 -2.92 18.66 -3.24
N HIS A 111 -3.03 18.15 -2.02
CA HIS A 111 -1.93 17.51 -1.31
C HIS A 111 -2.00 15.98 -1.23
N CYS A 112 -3.15 15.37 -1.47
CA CYS A 112 -3.30 13.91 -1.34
C CYS A 112 -2.53 13.19 -2.45
N PRO A 113 -1.52 12.38 -2.12
CA PRO A 113 -0.84 11.58 -3.13
C PRO A 113 -1.78 10.55 -3.75
N ALA A 114 -1.44 10.14 -4.97
CA ALA A 114 -2.08 9.01 -5.62
C ALA A 114 -1.84 7.72 -4.84
N SER A 115 -2.80 6.80 -4.93
CA SER A 115 -2.66 5.45 -4.40
C SER A 115 -1.51 4.71 -5.09
N LEU A 116 -0.76 3.93 -4.32
CA LEU A 116 0.25 3.03 -4.84
C LEU A 116 -0.38 1.67 -5.14
N ASP A 117 -0.41 1.27 -6.41
CA ASP A 117 -0.88 -0.04 -6.85
C ASP A 117 0.17 -1.12 -6.53
N VAL A 118 -0.08 -1.89 -5.47
CA VAL A 118 0.78 -3.00 -5.05
C VAL A 118 0.64 -4.20 -5.99
N HIS A 119 -0.56 -4.44 -6.52
CA HIS A 119 -0.82 -5.55 -7.43
C HIS A 119 -0.10 -5.38 -8.77
N GLY A 120 -0.02 -4.15 -9.28
CA GLY A 120 0.74 -3.84 -10.49
C GLY A 120 2.22 -4.23 -10.40
N PHE A 121 2.85 -4.18 -9.21
CA PHE A 121 4.21 -4.70 -9.04
C PHE A 121 4.28 -6.22 -9.14
N TRP A 122 3.30 -6.93 -8.58
CA TRP A 122 3.23 -8.39 -8.67
C TRP A 122 2.93 -8.87 -10.09
N ASP A 123 2.08 -8.15 -10.82
CA ASP A 123 1.82 -8.41 -12.24
C ASP A 123 3.11 -8.22 -13.07
N ARG A 124 3.89 -7.17 -12.80
CA ARG A 124 5.21 -6.95 -13.42
C ARG A 124 6.22 -8.07 -13.11
N LEU A 125 6.10 -8.70 -11.95
CA LEU A 125 6.89 -9.88 -11.56
C LEU A 125 6.39 -11.18 -12.19
N GLY A 126 5.31 -11.14 -12.99
CA GLY A 126 4.73 -12.32 -13.62
C GLY A 126 3.94 -13.21 -12.66
N VAL A 127 3.55 -12.70 -11.48
CA VAL A 127 2.82 -13.45 -10.45
C VAL A 127 1.32 -13.18 -10.55
N ASN A 128 0.51 -14.24 -10.47
CA ASN A 128 -0.93 -14.09 -10.47
C ASN A 128 -1.45 -13.51 -9.14
N THR A 129 -2.05 -12.33 -9.22
CA THR A 129 -2.59 -11.61 -8.07
C THR A 129 -3.71 -12.34 -7.33
N GLY A 130 -4.50 -13.20 -7.99
CA GLY A 130 -5.50 -14.03 -7.34
C GLY A 130 -4.91 -15.02 -6.31
N ASN A 131 -3.75 -15.61 -6.61
CA ASN A 131 -3.04 -16.47 -5.66
C ASN A 131 -2.47 -15.67 -4.49
N LEU A 132 -1.99 -14.45 -4.73
CA LEU A 132 -1.52 -13.54 -3.67
C LEU A 132 -2.63 -13.14 -2.71
N LEU A 133 -3.86 -12.96 -3.19
CA LEU A 133 -5.01 -12.65 -2.34
C LEU A 133 -5.38 -13.79 -1.38
N LEU A 134 -5.27 -15.04 -1.84
CA LEU A 134 -5.66 -16.20 -1.06
C LEU A 134 -4.57 -16.71 -0.12
N CYS A 135 -3.31 -16.57 -0.53
CA CYS A 135 -2.17 -17.21 0.13
C CYS A 135 -1.11 -16.22 0.64
N GLY A 136 -1.17 -14.96 0.21
CA GLY A 136 -0.20 -13.93 0.57
C GLY A 136 1.14 -14.03 -0.17
N GLY A 137 1.90 -12.93 -0.10
CA GLY A 137 3.25 -12.83 -0.65
C GLY A 137 4.01 -11.66 -0.02
N LEU A 138 5.30 -11.86 0.19
CA LEU A 138 6.25 -10.84 0.66
C LEU A 138 7.46 -10.82 -0.27
N PHE A 139 8.01 -9.64 -0.51
CA PHE A 139 9.29 -9.48 -1.20
C PHE A 139 10.17 -8.42 -0.54
N PHE A 140 11.47 -8.52 -0.76
CA PHE A 140 12.46 -7.48 -0.45
C PHE A 140 13.70 -7.68 -1.31
N THR A 141 14.60 -6.68 -1.33
CA THR A 141 15.93 -6.83 -1.93
C THR A 141 17.00 -6.81 -0.86
N GLN A 142 18.07 -7.60 -1.04
CA GLN A 142 19.26 -7.59 -0.21
C GLN A 142 20.47 -8.03 -1.04
N HIS A 143 21.61 -7.33 -0.90
CA HIS A 143 22.88 -7.67 -1.57
C HIS A 143 22.74 -7.96 -3.08
N GLY A 144 21.94 -7.16 -3.79
CA GLY A 144 21.75 -7.30 -5.25
C GLY A 144 20.83 -8.44 -5.70
N ALA A 145 20.12 -9.09 -4.77
CA ALA A 145 19.13 -10.11 -5.09
C ALA A 145 17.75 -9.72 -4.55
N ALA A 146 16.69 -10.17 -5.23
CA ALA A 146 15.32 -10.10 -4.76
C ALA A 146 14.94 -11.42 -4.09
N TYR A 147 14.28 -11.33 -2.94
CA TYR A 147 13.83 -12.46 -2.13
C TYR A 147 12.31 -12.45 -2.04
N PHE A 148 11.70 -13.62 -2.14
CA PHE A 148 10.24 -13.80 -2.13
C PHE A 148 9.85 -14.88 -1.13
N CYS A 149 8.77 -14.63 -0.38
CA CYS A 149 8.07 -15.62 0.42
C CYS A 149 6.62 -15.66 -0.04
N LEU A 150 6.22 -16.76 -0.68
CA LEU A 150 4.90 -16.95 -1.26
C LEU A 150 4.14 -18.06 -0.51
N GLY A 151 2.83 -17.91 -0.37
CA GLY A 151 1.98 -19.00 0.16
C GLY A 151 1.63 -20.08 -0.87
N PHE A 152 2.28 -20.06 -2.04
CA PHE A 152 2.06 -21.00 -3.14
C PHE A 152 3.37 -21.23 -3.92
N ALA A 153 3.44 -22.35 -4.62
CA ALA A 153 4.57 -22.69 -5.48
C ALA A 153 4.48 -21.98 -6.84
N ILE A 154 5.63 -21.56 -7.38
CA ILE A 154 5.76 -21.13 -8.78
C ILE A 154 6.67 -22.12 -9.51
N ASP A 155 6.36 -22.37 -10.78
CA ASP A 155 7.10 -23.32 -11.62
C ASP A 155 7.03 -22.83 -13.06
N GLN A 156 8.20 -22.62 -13.68
CA GLN A 156 8.30 -22.07 -15.02
C GLN A 156 7.63 -22.97 -16.07
N GLY A 157 7.91 -24.27 -16.01
CA GLY A 157 7.39 -25.24 -16.99
C GLY A 157 5.87 -25.32 -16.94
N LYS A 158 5.32 -25.43 -15.74
CA LYS A 158 3.87 -25.43 -15.48
C LYS A 158 3.24 -24.10 -15.87
N HIS A 159 3.90 -22.99 -15.59
CA HIS A 159 3.43 -21.67 -16.00
C HIS A 159 3.32 -21.57 -17.53
N LEU A 160 4.40 -21.88 -18.25
CA LEU A 160 4.44 -21.85 -19.71
C LEU A 160 3.42 -22.81 -20.33
N ALA A 161 3.29 -24.04 -19.80
CA ALA A 161 2.32 -25.01 -20.27
C ALA A 161 0.86 -24.55 -20.06
N ASN A 162 0.56 -23.94 -18.91
CA ASN A 162 -0.77 -23.41 -18.63
C ASN A 162 -1.11 -22.21 -19.54
N VAL A 163 -0.16 -21.28 -19.74
CA VAL A 163 -0.34 -20.13 -20.64
C VAL A 163 -0.61 -20.62 -22.07
N ALA A 164 0.19 -21.56 -22.58
CA ALA A 164 -0.01 -22.13 -23.92
C ALA A 164 -1.37 -22.84 -24.06
N ALA A 165 -1.89 -23.41 -22.98
CA ALA A 165 -3.20 -24.08 -22.94
C ALA A 165 -4.37 -23.13 -22.61
N GLY A 166 -4.15 -21.83 -22.44
CA GLY A 166 -5.18 -20.86 -22.02
C GLY A 166 -5.72 -21.12 -20.61
N LYS A 167 -4.96 -21.78 -19.75
CA LYS A 167 -5.32 -22.12 -18.37
C LYS A 167 -4.73 -21.12 -17.37
N PRO A 168 -5.38 -20.90 -16.21
CA PRO A 168 -4.80 -20.10 -15.14
C PRO A 168 -3.44 -20.66 -14.67
N SER A 169 -2.53 -19.77 -14.30
CA SER A 169 -1.24 -20.10 -13.69
C SER A 169 -1.03 -19.27 -12.43
N ALA A 170 -0.26 -19.79 -11.47
CA ALA A 170 0.21 -19.02 -10.31
C ALA A 170 1.23 -17.93 -10.70
N GLY A 171 1.79 -18.04 -11.91
CA GLY A 171 2.81 -17.13 -12.42
C GLY A 171 4.22 -17.73 -12.36
N TRP A 172 5.17 -16.95 -12.85
CA TRP A 172 6.60 -17.25 -12.81
C TRP A 172 7.37 -15.95 -12.64
N ILE A 173 8.29 -15.94 -11.66
CA ILE A 173 9.23 -14.83 -11.45
C ILE A 173 10.51 -15.19 -12.20
N GLU A 174 10.97 -14.30 -13.08
CA GLU A 174 12.14 -14.56 -13.91
C GLU A 174 13.40 -14.82 -13.05
N GLY A 175 14.17 -15.84 -13.43
CA GLY A 175 15.37 -16.26 -12.69
C GLY A 175 15.12 -16.70 -11.24
N ALA A 176 13.89 -17.03 -10.85
CA ALA A 176 13.60 -17.47 -9.49
C ALA A 176 14.13 -18.89 -9.22
N GLU A 177 14.93 -19.01 -8.16
CA GLU A 177 15.42 -20.27 -7.62
C GLU A 177 14.79 -20.49 -6.24
N GLU A 178 14.27 -21.68 -5.99
CA GLU A 178 13.78 -22.05 -4.66
C GLU A 178 14.96 -22.16 -3.68
N ILE A 179 14.82 -21.55 -2.52
CA ILE A 179 15.85 -21.52 -1.48
C ILE A 179 15.32 -22.10 -0.17
N LEU A 180 16.26 -22.50 0.70
CA LEU A 180 15.90 -22.92 2.05
C LEU A 180 15.31 -21.75 2.87
N PRO A 181 14.33 -22.01 3.75
CA PRO A 181 13.80 -20.99 4.67
C PRO A 181 14.89 -20.30 5.49
N SER A 182 15.93 -21.04 5.90
CA SER A 182 17.08 -20.49 6.65
C SER A 182 17.87 -19.44 5.87
N HIS A 183 17.99 -19.59 4.54
CA HIS A 183 18.66 -18.60 3.68
C HIS A 183 17.81 -17.33 3.54
N TYR A 184 16.49 -17.49 3.40
CA TYR A 184 15.56 -16.37 3.37
C TYR A 184 15.57 -15.59 4.69
N ASP A 185 15.52 -16.29 5.82
CA ASP A 185 15.55 -15.67 7.15
C ASP A 185 16.87 -14.96 7.45
N ALA A 186 18.00 -15.50 6.99
CA ALA A 186 19.28 -14.81 7.10
C ALA A 186 19.25 -13.47 6.34
N ALA A 187 18.85 -13.49 5.06
CA ALA A 187 18.74 -12.27 4.26
C ALA A 187 17.74 -11.27 4.85
N ARG A 188 16.60 -11.73 5.38
CA ARG A 188 15.61 -10.87 6.02
C ARG A 188 16.14 -10.21 7.29
N ARG A 189 16.94 -10.93 8.09
CA ARG A 189 17.57 -10.35 9.29
C ARG A 189 18.58 -9.27 8.93
N ASP A 190 19.35 -9.47 7.87
CA ASP A 190 20.32 -8.48 7.40
C ASP A 190 19.59 -7.25 6.85
N TYR A 191 18.58 -7.43 6.00
CA TYR A 191 17.71 -6.36 5.51
C TYR A 191 17.10 -5.53 6.65
N ASN A 192 16.52 -6.20 7.66
CA ASN A 192 15.94 -5.50 8.81
C ASN A 192 16.96 -4.77 9.67
N ARG A 193 18.22 -5.23 9.70
CA ARG A 193 19.30 -4.56 10.44
C ARG A 193 19.76 -3.28 9.72
N GLU A 194 19.75 -3.29 8.39
CA GLU A 194 20.11 -2.12 7.57
C GLU A 194 18.96 -1.11 7.47
N ALA A 195 17.71 -1.56 7.58
CA ALA A 195 16.52 -0.71 7.51
C ALA A 195 16.12 -0.09 8.86
N ALA A 196 16.71 -0.51 9.98
CA ALA A 196 16.47 0.00 11.34
C ALA A 196 17.38 1.18 11.69
#